data_AF-A0A3S4JD24-F1
#
_entry.id   AF-A0A3S4JD24-F1
#
_cell.length_a   1.000
_cell.length_b   1.000
_cell.length_c   1.000
_cell.angle_alpha   90.00
_cell.angle_beta   90.00
_cell.angle_gamma   90.00
#
_symmetry.space_group_name_H-M   'P 1'
#
loop_
_entity.id
_entity.type
_entity.pdbx_description
1 polymer ?
#
loop_
_entity_poly.entity_id
_entity_poly.type
_entity_poly.pdbx_seq_one_letter_code
_entity_poly.pdbx_strand_id
1 'polypeptide(L)' 'MSKSDVFHLGLTKNDLQGAQLAIVPGDPERVEKIAALMDKPVKLASHREFNLLAR' A
#
# COMPACT_ATOMS: atom_id res chain seq x y z
N MET A 1 18.71 -4.60 8.43
CA MET A 1 18.09 -4.37 7.11
C MET A 1 16.67 -4.89 7.16
N SER A 2 15.67 -4.01 7.05
CA SER A 2 14.26 -4.41 7.00
C SER A 2 14.06 -5.32 5.79
N LYS A 3 13.55 -6.53 6.01
CA LYS A 3 13.50 -7.62 5.03
C LYS A 3 12.20 -7.48 4.23
N SER A 4 12.16 -6.54 3.29
CA SER A 4 11.05 -6.44 2.33
C SER A 4 11.04 -7.68 1.44
N ASP A 5 9.89 -8.34 1.29
CA ASP A 5 9.74 -9.51 0.40
C ASP A 5 9.84 -9.11 -1.08
N VAL A 6 9.60 -7.84 -1.39
CA VAL A 6 9.62 -7.29 -2.74
C VAL A 6 10.48 -6.02 -2.84
N PHE A 7 11.31 -5.95 -3.88
CA PHE A 7 12.39 -4.98 -4.02
C PHE A 7 11.91 -3.52 -4.20
N HIS A 8 10.79 -3.32 -4.89
CA HIS A 8 10.34 -1.99 -5.31
C HIS A 8 9.24 -1.40 -4.42
N LEU A 9 8.49 -2.25 -3.71
CA LEU A 9 7.33 -1.82 -2.92
C LEU A 9 7.66 -1.70 -1.42
N GLY A 10 8.75 -2.30 -0.96
CA GLY A 10 9.15 -2.24 0.45
C GLY A 10 8.18 -2.94 1.41
N LEU A 11 7.40 -3.90 0.92
CA LEU A 11 6.37 -4.60 1.70
C LEU A 11 6.76 -6.04 2.00
N THR A 12 6.16 -6.58 3.05
CA THR A 12 6.12 -8.00 3.36
C THR A 12 4.71 -8.54 3.17
N LYS A 13 4.57 -9.86 3.03
CA LYS A 13 3.24 -10.50 2.97
C LYS A 13 2.38 -10.23 4.21
N ASN A 14 3.00 -10.05 5.37
CA ASN A 14 2.30 -9.82 6.62
C ASN A 14 1.62 -8.43 6.66
N ASP A 15 2.20 -7.43 5.99
CA ASP A 15 1.65 -6.07 5.93
C ASP A 15 0.30 -6.03 5.19
N LEU A 16 0.05 -6.99 4.30
CA LEU A 16 -1.19 -7.08 3.53
C LEU A 16 -2.37 -7.64 4.35
N GLN A 17 -2.12 -8.22 5.53
CA GLN A 17 -3.15 -8.79 6.41
C GLN A 17 -4.16 -9.73 5.71
N GLY A 18 -3.72 -10.44 4.66
CA GLY A 18 -4.58 -11.33 3.88
C GLY A 18 -5.41 -10.67 2.78
N ALA A 19 -5.14 -9.40 2.44
CA ALA A 19 -5.75 -8.71 1.30
C ALA A 19 -5.45 -9.46 -0.01
N GLN A 20 -6.51 -9.74 -0.79
CA GLN A 20 -6.42 -10.45 -2.08
C GLN A 20 -6.79 -9.56 -3.27
N LEU A 21 -7.33 -8.37 -3.00
CA LEU A 21 -7.75 -7.40 -4.01
C LEU A 21 -7.02 -6.09 -3.78
N ALA A 22 -6.45 -5.53 -4.85
CA ALA A 22 -5.80 -4.23 -4.84
C ALA A 22 -6.43 -3.31 -5.89
N ILE A 23 -6.60 -2.03 -5.52
CA ILE A 23 -6.96 -0.97 -6.46
C ILE A 23 -5.67 -0.25 -6.84
N VAL A 24 -5.34 -0.20 -8.13
CA VAL A 24 -4.06 0.34 -8.62
C VAL A 24 -4.31 1.61 -9.45
N PRO A 25 -4.34 2.80 -8.84
CA PRO A 25 -4.38 4.05 -9.58
C PRO A 25 -3.00 4.40 -10.14
N GLY A 26 -2.95 5.10 -11.29
CA GLY A 26 -1.68 5.57 -11.86
C GLY A 26 -1.07 6.80 -11.15
N ASP A 27 -1.88 7.56 -10.42
CA ASP A 27 -1.46 8.77 -9.70
C ASP A 27 -1.27 8.47 -8.20
N PRO A 28 -0.07 8.66 -7.63
CA PRO A 28 0.22 8.37 -6.22
C PRO A 28 -0.62 9.18 -5.23
N GLU A 29 -1.07 10.38 -5.59
CA GLU A 29 -1.93 11.23 -4.74
C GLU A 29 -3.37 10.70 -4.67
N ARG A 30 -3.76 9.86 -5.63
CA ARG A 30 -5.10 9.27 -5.67
C ARG A 30 -5.27 8.13 -4.67
N VAL A 31 -4.18 7.50 -4.24
CA VAL A 31 -4.21 6.38 -3.29
C VAL A 31 -4.84 6.81 -1.97
N GLU A 32 -4.46 7.99 -1.44
CA GLU A 32 -5.00 8.52 -0.18
C GLU A 32 -6.48 8.90 -0.30
N LYS A 33 -6.89 9.49 -1.43
CA LYS A 33 -8.29 9.81 -1.71
C LYS A 33 -9.18 8.56 -1.77
N ILE A 34 -8.68 7.46 -2.35
CA ILE A 34 -9.40 6.18 -2.41
C ILE A 34 -9.47 5.54 -1.02
N ALA A 35 -8.34 5.50 -0.31
CA ALA A 35 -8.27 4.90 1.02
C ALA A 35 -9.14 5.63 2.05
N ALA A 36 -9.30 6.95 1.92
CA ALA A 36 -10.19 7.76 2.76
C ALA A 36 -11.68 7.35 2.66
N LEU A 37 -12.06 6.65 1.59
CA LEU A 37 -13.41 6.10 1.40
C LEU A 37 -13.57 4.69 2.00
N MET A 38 -12.49 4.10 2.53
CA MET A 38 -12.48 2.77 3.15
C MET A 38 -12.45 2.89 4.68
N ASP A 39 -12.84 1.82 5.36
CA ASP A 39 -12.77 1.76 6.83
C ASP A 39 -11.31 1.65 7.30
N LYS A 40 -10.93 2.50 8.27
CA LYS A 40 -9.63 2.48 8.97
C LYS A 40 -8.40 2.37 8.04
N PRO A 41 -8.18 3.33 7.13
CA PRO A 41 -7.04 3.28 6.23
C PRO A 41 -5.71 3.37 7.00
N VAL A 42 -4.77 2.49 6.66
CA VAL A 42 -3.41 2.43 7.20
C VAL A 42 -2.40 2.60 6.08
N LYS A 43 -1.47 3.53 6.27
CA LYS A 43 -0.33 3.70 5.37
C LYS A 43 0.69 2.61 5.63
N LEU A 44 0.94 1.77 4.62
CA LEU A 44 1.88 0.66 4.74
C LEU A 44 3.29 1.06 4.30
N ALA A 45 3.41 1.63 3.10
CA ALA A 45 4.70 1.97 2.52
C ALA A 45 4.59 3.14 1.53
N SER A 46 5.70 3.83 1.34
CA SER A 46 5.87 4.87 0.30
C SER A 46 7.30 4.78 -0.24
N HIS A 47 7.44 4.32 -1.48
CA HIS A 47 8.71 4.14 -2.15
C HIS A 47 8.65 4.67 -3.58
N ARG A 48 9.37 5.76 -3.84
CA ARG A 48 9.35 6.49 -5.12
C ARG A 48 7.92 6.87 -5.51
N GLU A 49 7.43 6.43 -6.67
CA GLU A 49 6.06 6.61 -7.15
C GLU A 49 5.03 5.66 -6.50
N PHE A 50 5.46 4.68 -5.70
CA PHE A 50 4.56 3.70 -5.09
C PHE A 50 4.11 4.14 -3.71
N ASN A 51 2.88 4.62 -3.61
CA ASN A 51 2.18 4.81 -2.33
C ASN A 51 1.24 3.64 -2.09
N LEU A 52 1.37 2.96 -0.96
CA LEU A 52 0.46 1.88 -0.57
C LEU A 52 -0.27 2.19 0.72
N LEU A 53 -1.59 2.05 0.64
CA LEU A 53 -2.52 2.09 1.74
C LEU A 53 -3.34 0.80 1.73
N ALA A 54 -3.60 0.25 2.92
CA ALA A 54 -4.49 -0.88 3.13
C ALA A 54 -5.57 -0.51 4.16
N ARG A 55 -6.55 -1.38 4.30
CA ARG A 55 -7.51 -1.37 5.41
C ARG A 55 -7.26 -2.57 6.32
#